data_AF-A0A7Y2EQF0-F1
#
_entry.id   AF-A0A7Y2EQF0-F1
#
_cell.length_a   1.000
_cell.length_b   1.000
_cell.length_c   1.000
_cell.angle_alpha   90.00
_cell.angle_beta   90.00
_cell.angle_gamma   90.00
#
_symmetry.space_group_name_H-M   'P 1'
#
loop_
_entity.id
_entity.type
_entity.pdbx_description
1 polymer ?
#
loop_
_entity_poly.entity_id
_entity_poly.type
_entity_poly.pdbx_seq_one_letter_code
_entity_poly.pdbx_strand_id
1 'polypeptide(L)'
;VNHDEKIFGDDAMEFDVTRPERMPNMYNEHRAFGIGQHFCLGTHLARLEIQIMFEEIIPRLRNPQLAGEVRYTRSNLVNGIKSMPITFDPEVKKEEEAA
;
A
#
# COMPACT_ATOMS: atom_id res chain seq x y z
N VAL A 1 -0.59 16.72 -4.22
CA VAL A 1 0.87 16.72 -3.96
C VAL A 1 1.50 15.39 -4.36
N ASN A 2 1.07 14.24 -3.82
CA ASN A 2 1.65 12.92 -4.18
C ASN A 2 1.42 12.45 -5.63
N HIS A 3 0.79 13.29 -6.47
CA HIS A 3 0.55 13.06 -7.89
C HIS A 3 1.01 14.27 -8.73
N ASP A 4 1.90 15.10 -8.17
CA ASP A 4 2.43 16.27 -8.89
C ASP A 4 3.47 15.81 -9.92
N GLU A 5 3.16 15.97 -11.20
CA GLU A 5 4.03 15.61 -12.33
C GLU A 5 5.39 16.30 -12.27
N LYS A 6 5.48 17.50 -11.67
CA LYS A 6 6.76 18.21 -11.51
C LYS A 6 7.72 17.52 -10.55
N ILE A 7 7.19 16.70 -9.64
CA ILE A 7 7.95 15.99 -8.61
C ILE A 7 8.12 14.52 -9.01
N PHE A 8 7.05 13.89 -9.48
CA PHE A 8 7.00 12.44 -9.73
C PHE A 8 7.10 12.07 -11.23
N GLY A 9 7.20 13.04 -12.13
CA GLY A 9 7.30 12.82 -13.58
C GLY A 9 5.95 12.56 -14.25
N ASP A 10 5.97 12.31 -15.56
CA ASP A 10 4.76 12.10 -16.37
C ASP A 10 3.98 10.85 -15.94
N ASP A 11 4.62 9.91 -15.25
CA ASP A 11 4.00 8.69 -14.72
C ASP A 11 3.44 8.87 -13.28
N ALA A 12 3.30 10.10 -12.78
CA ALA A 12 2.87 10.40 -11.39
C ALA A 12 1.54 9.73 -10.95
N MET A 13 0.69 9.35 -11.91
CA MET A 13 -0.57 8.66 -11.67
C MET A 13 -0.46 7.12 -11.71
N GLU A 14 0.65 6.59 -12.20
CA GLU A 14 0.89 5.16 -12.28
C GLU A 14 1.31 4.58 -10.92
N PHE A 15 0.80 3.37 -10.64
CA PHE A 15 1.19 2.59 -9.47
C PHE A 15 2.40 1.72 -9.82
N ASP A 16 3.58 2.20 -9.42
CA ASP A 16 4.87 1.54 -9.65
C ASP A 16 5.58 1.29 -8.31
N VAL A 17 5.69 0.01 -7.93
CA VAL A 17 6.37 -0.41 -6.70
C VAL A 17 7.90 -0.30 -6.80
N THR A 18 8.44 -0.24 -8.02
CA THR A 18 9.89 -0.12 -8.31
C THR A 18 10.34 1.35 -8.42
N ARG A 19 9.41 2.31 -8.35
CA ARG A 19 9.72 3.75 -8.39
C ARG A 19 10.89 4.18 -7.47
N PRO A 20 11.06 3.65 -6.24
CA PRO A 20 12.21 4.00 -5.40
C PRO A 20 13.58 3.66 -5.99
N GLU A 21 13.68 2.69 -6.89
CA GLU A 21 14.95 2.30 -7.55
C GLU A 21 15.47 3.41 -8.47
N ARG A 22 14.57 4.10 -9.17
CA ARG A 22 14.88 5.23 -10.08
C ARG A 22 14.75 6.60 -9.41
N MET A 23 14.08 6.71 -8.26
CA MET A 23 13.92 7.93 -7.49
C MET A 23 14.32 7.73 -6.01
N PRO A 24 15.62 7.71 -5.69
CA PRO A 24 16.10 7.39 -4.33
C PRO A 24 15.61 8.35 -3.23
N ASN A 25 15.27 9.60 -3.58
CA ASN A 25 14.74 10.62 -2.66
C ASN A 25 13.22 10.58 -2.51
N MET A 26 12.50 9.66 -3.16
CA MET A 26 11.03 9.58 -3.16
C MET A 26 10.42 9.59 -1.76
N TYR A 27 11.07 8.93 -0.80
CA TYR A 27 10.68 8.90 0.62
C TYR A 27 10.57 10.28 1.28
N ASN A 28 11.35 11.26 0.80
CA ASN A 28 11.34 12.64 1.31
C ASN A 28 10.31 13.52 0.57
N GLU A 29 9.83 13.08 -0.59
CA GLU A 29 8.90 13.85 -1.43
C GLU A 29 7.44 13.52 -1.18
N HIS A 30 7.11 12.25 -0.89
CA HIS A 30 5.74 11.88 -0.58
C HIS A 30 5.28 12.52 0.75
N ARG A 31 4.04 13.01 0.78
CA ARG A 31 3.46 13.74 1.93
C ARG A 31 2.54 12.91 2.80
N ALA A 32 2.60 11.59 2.70
CA ALA A 32 1.78 10.69 3.53
C ALA A 32 2.05 10.85 5.04
N PHE A 33 3.26 11.24 5.42
CA PHE A 33 3.67 11.46 6.82
C PHE A 33 3.92 12.94 7.16
N GLY A 34 3.56 13.86 6.26
CA GLY A 34 3.88 15.28 6.38
C GLY A 34 5.38 15.59 6.22
N ILE A 35 5.79 16.81 6.59
CA ILE A 35 7.19 17.28 6.67
C ILE A 35 7.35 18.35 7.75
N GLY A 36 8.58 18.60 8.19
CA GLY A 36 8.92 19.68 9.09
C GLY A 36 8.64 19.37 10.56
N GLN A 37 8.31 20.39 11.35
CA GLN A 37 8.20 20.30 12.82
C GLN A 37 7.11 19.33 13.30
N HIS A 38 6.09 19.09 12.48
CA HIS A 38 4.99 18.17 12.77
C HIS A 38 5.04 16.91 11.90
N PHE A 39 6.25 16.49 11.50
CA PHE A 39 6.44 15.20 10.83
C PHE A 39 5.89 14.06 11.69
N CYS A 40 5.22 13.09 11.05
CA CYS A 40 4.52 12.03 11.75
C CYS A 40 5.48 11.23 12.65
N LEU A 41 5.24 11.31 13.96
CA LEU A 41 6.01 10.60 14.97
C LEU A 41 5.93 9.07 14.79
N GLY A 42 4.78 8.59 14.28
CA GLY A 42 4.51 7.15 14.07
C GLY A 42 5.05 6.57 12.76
N THR A 43 5.81 7.34 11.96
CA THR A 43 6.22 6.91 10.60
C THR A 43 6.93 5.56 10.58
N HIS A 44 7.86 5.31 11.51
CA HIS A 44 8.60 4.04 11.55
C HIS A 44 7.72 2.86 11.94
N LEU A 45 6.80 3.06 12.89
CA LEU A 45 5.85 2.03 13.30
C LEU A 45 4.89 1.68 12.15
N ALA A 46 4.29 2.69 11.51
CA ALA A 46 3.36 2.47 10.41
C ALA A 46 3.99 1.75 9.21
N ARG A 47 5.27 2.04 8.92
CA ARG A 47 6.02 1.33 7.87
C ARG A 47 6.25 -0.14 8.24
N LEU A 48 6.65 -0.41 9.49
CA LEU A 48 6.83 -1.77 9.97
C LEU A 48 5.52 -2.57 9.95
N GLU A 49 4.41 -1.95 10.36
CA GLU A 49 3.08 -2.57 10.31
C GLU A 49 2.71 -3.00 8.88
N ILE A 50 2.92 -2.12 7.89
CA ILE A 50 2.64 -2.44 6.48
C ILE A 50 3.56 -3.54 5.95
N GLN A 51 4.84 -3.52 6.32
CA GLN A 51 5.78 -4.57 5.93
C GLN A 51 5.33 -5.94 6.45
N ILE A 52 5.04 -6.03 7.76
CA ILE A 52 4.55 -7.26 8.39
C ILE A 52 3.22 -7.71 7.76
N MET A 53 2.29 -6.78 7.51
CA MET A 53 1.02 -7.10 6.85
C MET A 53 1.26 -7.73 5.47
N PHE A 54 2.14 -7.17 4.65
CA PHE A 54 2.43 -7.75 3.34
C PHE A 54 3.15 -9.10 3.42
N GLU A 55 4.12 -9.24 4.32
CA GLU A 55 4.85 -10.49 4.56
C GLU A 55 3.90 -11.63 4.95
N GLU A 56 2.91 -11.36 5.79
CA GLU A 56 1.97 -12.38 6.28
C GLU A 56 0.78 -12.63 5.34
N ILE A 57 0.29 -11.61 4.63
CA ILE A 57 -0.92 -11.70 3.82
C ILE A 57 -0.63 -12.20 2.41
N ILE A 58 0.42 -11.70 1.74
CA ILE A 58 0.69 -12.02 0.33
C ILE A 58 0.83 -13.53 0.08
N PRO A 59 1.56 -14.31 0.91
CA PRO A 59 1.66 -15.76 0.70
C PRO A 59 0.33 -16.49 0.81
N ARG A 60 -0.59 -15.97 1.63
CA ARG A 60 -1.87 -16.62 1.96
C ARG A 60 -3.01 -16.27 1.01
N LEU A 61 -2.82 -15.23 0.20
CA LEU A 61 -3.86 -14.59 -0.57
C LEU A 61 -3.53 -14.74 -2.06
N ARG A 62 -4.00 -15.85 -2.65
CA ARG A 62 -3.80 -16.13 -4.07
C ARG A 62 -5.02 -15.67 -4.87
N ASN A 63 -4.79 -15.13 -6.06
CA ASN A 63 -5.84 -14.71 -7.00
C ASN A 63 -6.97 -13.86 -6.37
N PRO A 64 -6.67 -12.77 -5.64
CA PRO A 64 -7.73 -11.95 -5.03
C PRO A 64 -8.66 -11.33 -6.07
N GLN A 65 -9.95 -11.41 -5.81
CA GLN A 65 -11.01 -10.78 -6.59
C GLN A 65 -11.96 -10.00 -5.67
N LEU A 66 -12.46 -8.86 -6.14
CA LEU A 66 -13.52 -8.14 -5.44
C LEU A 66 -14.80 -8.99 -5.41
N ALA A 67 -15.39 -9.12 -4.23
CA ALA A 67 -16.60 -9.91 -3.99
C ALA A 67 -17.81 -9.05 -3.62
N GLY A 68 -17.71 -7.74 -3.80
CA GLY A 68 -18.76 -6.78 -3.48
C GLY A 68 -18.30 -5.34 -3.59
N GLU A 69 -19.20 -4.42 -3.23
CA GLU A 69 -18.95 -2.99 -3.26
C GLU A 69 -17.91 -2.57 -2.20
N VAL A 70 -16.89 -1.82 -2.62
CA VAL A 70 -15.92 -1.19 -1.72
C VAL A 70 -16.58 0.01 -1.05
N ARG A 71 -16.59 0.03 0.29
CA ARG A 71 -17.13 1.15 1.05
C ARG A 71 -15.99 1.99 1.59
N TYR A 72 -16.08 3.29 1.36
CA TYR A 72 -15.10 4.26 1.84
C TYR A 72 -15.50 4.87 3.18
N THR A 73 -14.50 5.28 3.96
CA THR A 73 -14.68 6.05 5.18
C THR A 73 -15.25 7.43 4.83
N ARG A 74 -16.28 7.86 5.57
CA ARG A 74 -16.80 9.24 5.45
C ARG A 74 -15.92 10.17 6.29
N SER A 75 -14.90 10.74 5.66
CA SER A 75 -13.98 11.69 6.29
C SER A 75 -13.48 12.69 5.25
N ASN A 76 -13.35 13.96 5.67
CA ASN A 76 -12.74 15.01 4.85
C ASN A 76 -11.20 15.02 4.98
N LEU A 77 -10.66 14.22 5.90
CA LEU A 77 -9.22 14.16 6.19
C LEU A 77 -8.60 12.84 5.72
N VAL A 78 -9.30 11.72 5.90
CA VAL A 78 -8.78 10.38 5.65
C VAL A 78 -9.51 9.79 4.45
N ASN A 79 -8.78 9.61 3.34
CA ASN A 79 -9.24 8.80 2.23
C ASN A 79 -8.89 7.33 2.49
N GLY A 80 -9.82 6.60 3.13
CA GLY A 80 -9.61 5.23 3.54
C GLY A 80 -10.75 4.31 3.11
N ILE A 81 -10.43 3.03 2.92
CA ILE A 81 -11.41 1.97 2.70
C ILE A 81 -11.92 1.50 4.06
N LYS A 82 -13.23 1.56 4.27
CA LYS A 82 -13.90 1.05 5.47
C LYS A 82 -14.16 -0.45 5.38
N SER A 83 -14.50 -0.96 4.20
CA SER A 83 -14.67 -2.38 3.94
C SER A 83 -14.46 -2.69 2.46
N MET A 84 -13.71 -3.74 2.16
CA MET A 84 -13.48 -4.25 0.81
C MET A 84 -13.72 -5.76 0.83
N PRO A 85 -14.94 -6.21 0.47
CA PRO A 85 -15.22 -7.65 0.35
C PRO A 85 -14.37 -8.25 -0.76
N ILE A 86 -13.61 -9.31 -0.44
CA ILE A 86 -12.81 -10.04 -1.41
C ILE A 86 -13.04 -11.55 -1.29
N THR A 87 -12.76 -12.25 -2.38
CA THR A 87 -12.57 -13.70 -2.43
C THR A 87 -11.17 -13.98 -2.93
N PHE A 88 -10.58 -15.09 -2.53
CA PHE A 88 -9.22 -15.49 -2.89
C PHE A 88 -9.07 -17.00 -2.74
N ASP A 89 -8.11 -17.57 -3.44
CA ASP A 89 -7.69 -18.95 -3.25
C ASP A 89 -6.75 -19.03 -2.04
N PRO A 90 -6.91 -20.02 -1.15
CA PRO A 90 -6.04 -20.18 0.01
C PRO A 90 -4.60 -20.52 -0.39
N GLU A 91 -3.67 -20.36 0.55
CA GLU A 91 -2.28 -20.85 0.43
C GLU A 91 -2.26 -22.34 0.07
N VAL A 92 -1.36 -22.74 -0.85
CA VAL A 92 -1.09 -24.16 -1.09
C VAL A 92 -0.33 -24.69 0.11
N LYS A 93 -0.84 -25.74 0.75
CA LYS A 93 -0.11 -26.36 1.86
C LYS A 93 1.17 -26.98 1.31
N LYS A 94 2.31 -26.76 1.99
CA LYS A 94 3.62 -27.33 1.63
C LYS A 94 3.63 -28.85 1.40
N GLU A 95 2.64 -29.59 1.90
CA GLU A 95 2.49 -31.04 1.64
C GLU A 95 2.04 -31.35 0.20
N GLU A 96 1.34 -30.43 -0.48
CA GLU A 96 0.85 -30.58 -1.85
C GLU A 96 1.86 -30.11 -2.91
N GLU A 97 2.86 -29.29 -2.55
CA GLU A 97 3.95 -28.89 -3.47
C GLU A 97 5.01 -30.00 -3.67
N ALA A 98 5.05 -31.00 -2.80
CA ALA A 98 6.01 -32.11 -2.83
C ALA A 98 5.45 -33.40 -3.47
N ALA A 99 4.19 -33.39 -3.92
CA ALA A 99 3.50 -34.49 -4.61
C ALA A 99 3.30 -34.16 -6.09
#